data_AF-A0A2G8SKQ4-F1
#
_entry.id   AF-A0A2G8SKQ4-F1
#
_cell.length_a   1.000
_cell.length_b   1.000
_cell.length_c   1.000
_cell.angle_alpha   90.00
_cell.angle_beta   90.00
_cell.angle_gamma   90.00
#
_symmetry.space_group_name_H-M   'P 1'
#
loop_
_entity.id
_entity.type
_entity.pdbx_description
1 polymer ?
#
loop_
_entity_poly.entity_id
_entity_poly.type
_entity_poly.pdbx_seq_one_letter_code
_entity_poly.pdbx_strand_id
1 'polypeptide(L)'
;MILIASPSKPFQFNAKATLRRGVILKEYDEEIEAIYKAVESSAQSDIAPPAAWDETSTLDFVRAIVKGTLSRSLSDNADIFRNGGDSLQATWIRNTVLRAIRETDQDAAKRLPMNLVFQSPTIAGLSRTILGVLNSAHHREAAHAPEDLWKYVERYSANFPPRPSCLVERAPCKDVVLITGTTGGFGCDTLEHLLRDSNVARVYAFNRKGTQALNRQRAQFIARGLDVSLLDSPRFVMVEAALHEPDFGIDHVLREEIRTTVTHIMHNAWKVDFNMAIPSFEPDIQGARNLVDLALGSPFATPPPVIFISSVGVFRKCTIPAPIPEIPLDDPASPFSTGYSEAKWVVERVLQHATQRTGLHTVVVRLGQVAGDRIGHWNEREWFPSLVKSALFQKCLPKHDGAPWFPAYEAAKAFTEMRHSPEPIVHLVHPRPVSWRSLLEPIAKEVNVPLVPYTQWVSALESSVEQGSAQEVEAMRLNPALRLLSFFKAQSTAMAPEREAMGLAFISTGKAVQVSESLARMPQLDGERAQMWVAAWRKSGFLSSGPTGVVSMPGVV
;
A
#
# COMPACT_ATOMS: atom_id res chain seq x y z
N MET A 1 -8.32 13.61 -15.86
CA MET A 1 -9.26 14.67 -16.30
C MET A 1 -10.59 14.00 -16.56
N ILE A 2 -11.67 14.50 -15.97
CA ILE A 2 -13.02 13.98 -16.18
C ILE A 2 -13.85 15.20 -16.60
N LEU A 3 -14.53 15.11 -17.74
CA LEU A 3 -15.46 16.12 -18.23
C LEU A 3 -16.86 15.52 -18.15
N ILE A 4 -17.76 16.17 -17.42
CA ILE A 4 -19.15 15.71 -17.29
C ILE A 4 -19.97 16.31 -18.44
N ALA A 5 -20.81 15.49 -19.06
CA ALA A 5 -21.68 15.92 -20.13
C ALA A 5 -22.70 16.95 -19.63
N SER A 6 -22.86 18.06 -20.36
CA SER A 6 -23.88 19.06 -20.09
C SER A 6 -25.25 18.55 -20.54
N PRO A 7 -26.32 18.74 -19.74
CA PRO A 7 -27.69 18.51 -20.19
C PRO A 7 -28.07 19.31 -21.45
N SER A 8 -27.39 20.43 -21.72
CA SER A 8 -27.58 21.24 -22.93
C SER A 8 -26.86 20.71 -24.17
N LYS A 9 -25.92 19.77 -24.02
CA LYS A 9 -25.16 19.11 -25.09
C LYS A 9 -25.23 17.57 -24.94
N PRO A 10 -26.42 16.95 -24.99
CA PRO A 10 -26.56 15.53 -24.69
C PRO A 10 -25.76 14.65 -25.67
N PHE A 11 -25.20 13.54 -25.17
CA PHE A 11 -24.45 12.61 -26.01
C PHE A 11 -25.31 12.07 -27.14
N GLN A 12 -24.79 12.14 -28.36
CA GLN A 12 -25.49 11.68 -29.54
C GLN A 12 -25.25 10.19 -29.76
N PHE A 13 -26.34 9.46 -30.00
CA PHE A 13 -26.33 8.03 -30.30
C PHE A 13 -26.75 7.79 -31.75
N ASN A 14 -26.25 6.71 -32.35
CA ASN A 14 -26.77 6.25 -33.64
C ASN A 14 -28.03 5.37 -33.45
N ALA A 15 -28.62 4.91 -34.56
CA ALA A 15 -29.80 4.05 -34.55
C ALA A 15 -29.62 2.70 -33.82
N LYS A 16 -28.37 2.32 -33.49
CA LYS A 16 -28.03 1.12 -32.69
C LYS A 16 -27.70 1.43 -31.23
N ALA A 17 -28.08 2.62 -30.73
CA ALA A 17 -27.78 3.09 -29.38
C ALA A 17 -26.27 3.10 -29.03
N THR A 18 -25.39 3.18 -30.03
CA THR A 18 -23.95 3.34 -29.82
C THR A 18 -23.53 4.80 -29.96
N LEU A 19 -22.60 5.23 -29.10
CA LEU A 19 -22.12 6.61 -29.04
C LEU A 19 -21.50 7.06 -30.36
N ARG A 20 -21.95 8.21 -30.88
CA ARG A 20 -21.31 8.89 -32.02
C ARG A 20 -20.09 9.66 -31.53
N ARG A 21 -19.06 8.93 -31.08
CA ARG A 21 -17.85 9.47 -30.43
C ARG A 21 -17.25 10.68 -31.15
N GLY A 22 -17.08 10.64 -32.47
CA GLY A 22 -16.48 11.74 -33.23
C GLY A 22 -17.29 13.04 -33.18
N VAL A 23 -18.63 12.94 -33.14
CA VAL A 23 -19.51 14.11 -33.04
C VAL A 23 -19.49 14.66 -31.62
N ILE A 24 -19.58 13.78 -30.63
CA ILE A 24 -19.53 14.15 -29.20
C ILE A 24 -18.21 14.84 -28.87
N LEU A 25 -17.07 14.28 -29.29
CA LEU A 25 -15.76 14.87 -29.04
C LEU A 25 -15.63 16.27 -29.67
N LYS A 26 -16.21 16.47 -30.87
CA LYS A 26 -16.23 17.78 -31.53
C LYS A 26 -17.14 18.79 -30.83
N GLU A 27 -18.27 18.34 -30.28
CA GLU A 27 -19.25 19.18 -29.58
C GLU A 27 -18.75 19.67 -28.21
N TYR A 28 -17.85 18.90 -27.60
CA TYR A 28 -17.20 19.18 -26.32
C TYR A 28 -15.77 19.69 -26.48
N ASP A 29 -15.32 20.02 -27.69
CA ASP A 29 -13.91 20.36 -27.97
C ASP A 29 -13.44 21.53 -27.10
N GLU A 30 -14.25 22.58 -26.97
CA GLU A 30 -13.95 23.75 -26.13
C GLU A 30 -13.80 23.40 -24.65
N GLU A 31 -14.71 22.60 -24.09
CA GLU A 31 -14.65 22.19 -22.69
C GLU A 31 -13.49 21.22 -22.41
N ILE A 32 -13.19 20.34 -23.37
CA ILE A 32 -12.02 19.48 -23.33
C ILE A 32 -10.76 20.36 -23.28
N GLU A 33 -10.62 21.31 -24.21
CA GLU A 33 -9.49 22.21 -24.30
C GLU A 33 -9.32 23.09 -23.04
N ALA A 34 -10.44 23.55 -22.46
CA ALA A 34 -10.45 24.34 -21.23
C ALA A 34 -9.93 23.56 -20.02
N ILE A 35 -10.30 22.29 -19.86
CA ILE A 35 -9.79 21.44 -18.79
C ILE A 35 -8.28 21.19 -18.96
N TYR A 36 -7.80 20.96 -20.19
CA TYR A 36 -6.36 20.84 -20.42
C TYR A 36 -5.63 22.15 -20.11
N LYS A 37 -6.21 23.32 -20.43
CA LYS A 37 -5.64 24.63 -20.09
C LYS A 37 -5.60 24.88 -18.57
N ALA A 38 -6.61 24.43 -17.82
CA ALA A 38 -6.60 24.48 -16.37
C ALA A 38 -5.47 23.62 -15.77
N VAL A 39 -5.16 22.47 -16.39
CA VAL A 39 -4.06 21.58 -15.98
C VAL A 39 -2.69 22.24 -16.16
N GLU A 40 -2.52 23.14 -17.13
CA GLU A 40 -1.27 23.88 -17.34
C GLU A 40 -0.88 24.75 -16.14
N SER A 41 -1.83 25.17 -15.28
CA SER A 41 -1.54 25.88 -14.03
C SER A 41 -0.79 25.05 -12.98
N SER A 42 -0.77 23.71 -13.15
CA SER A 42 -0.08 22.76 -12.27
C SER A 42 1.20 22.18 -12.89
N ALA A 43 1.60 22.66 -14.07
CA ALA A 43 2.81 22.26 -14.79
C ALA A 43 3.97 23.22 -14.48
N GLN A 44 5.21 22.75 -14.63
CA GLN A 44 6.39 23.62 -14.50
C GLN A 44 6.54 24.48 -15.75
N SER A 45 6.00 25.71 -15.75
CA SER A 45 6.03 26.67 -16.88
C SER A 45 7.44 26.92 -17.41
N ASP A 46 8.44 26.87 -16.54
CA ASP A 46 9.79 27.33 -16.83
C ASP A 46 10.63 26.28 -17.58
N ILE A 47 10.11 25.06 -17.72
CA ILE A 47 10.76 23.99 -18.48
C ILE A 47 10.22 23.98 -19.91
N ALA A 48 11.00 24.51 -20.85
CA ALA A 48 10.65 24.49 -22.27
C ALA A 48 10.63 23.05 -22.84
N PRO A 49 9.72 22.74 -23.78
CA PRO A 49 9.76 21.48 -24.53
C PRO A 49 11.07 21.37 -25.33
N PRO A 50 11.54 20.13 -25.62
CA PRO A 50 12.72 19.95 -26.46
C PRO A 50 12.43 20.38 -27.91
N ALA A 51 13.44 20.89 -28.61
CA ALA A 51 13.32 21.31 -30.00
C ALA A 51 13.05 20.15 -30.97
N ALA A 52 13.51 18.95 -30.61
CA ALA A 52 13.24 17.69 -31.30
C ALA A 52 13.02 16.57 -30.27
N TRP A 53 12.12 15.64 -30.58
CA TRP A 53 11.84 14.48 -29.75
C TRP A 53 12.67 13.27 -30.20
N ASP A 54 13.97 13.31 -29.91
CA ASP A 54 14.88 12.17 -30.04
C ASP A 54 15.21 11.55 -28.66
N GLU A 55 15.94 10.43 -28.65
CA GLU A 55 16.29 9.71 -27.42
C GLU A 55 17.01 10.58 -26.39
N THR A 56 17.97 11.40 -26.82
CA THR A 56 18.81 12.21 -25.94
C THR A 56 18.04 13.41 -25.42
N SER A 57 17.41 14.16 -26.34
CA SER A 57 16.65 15.36 -26.02
C SER A 57 15.46 15.06 -25.10
N THR A 58 14.76 13.94 -25.32
CA THR A 58 13.64 13.52 -24.47
C THR A 58 14.11 13.11 -23.08
N LEU A 59 15.24 12.39 -22.98
CA LEU A 59 15.82 11.99 -21.71
C LEU A 59 16.22 13.21 -20.88
N ASP A 60 16.90 14.18 -21.50
CA ASP A 60 17.32 15.42 -20.84
C ASP A 60 16.12 16.25 -20.37
N PHE A 61 15.07 16.34 -21.19
CA PHE A 61 13.82 17.00 -20.84
C PHE A 61 13.15 16.35 -19.61
N VAL A 62 13.00 15.02 -19.60
CA VAL A 62 12.43 14.30 -18.45
C VAL A 62 13.31 14.49 -17.21
N ARG A 63 14.65 14.46 -17.36
CA ARG A 63 15.59 14.69 -16.26
C ARG A 63 15.38 16.08 -15.64
N ALA A 64 15.19 17.10 -16.47
CA ALA A 64 14.89 18.45 -16.00
C ALA A 64 13.57 18.51 -15.23
N ILE A 65 12.49 17.88 -15.74
CA ILE A 65 11.19 17.83 -15.06
C ILE A 65 11.29 17.15 -13.69
N VAL A 66 11.94 15.98 -13.63
CA VAL A 66 12.09 15.22 -12.38
C VAL A 66 12.93 16.02 -11.39
N LYS A 67 14.03 16.64 -11.84
CA LYS A 67 14.88 17.48 -10.99
C LYS A 67 14.12 18.69 -10.44
N GLY A 68 13.34 19.37 -11.26
CA GLY A 68 12.52 20.50 -10.83
C GLY A 68 11.43 20.09 -9.83
N THR A 69 10.77 18.95 -10.07
CA THR A 69 9.69 18.43 -9.22
C THR A 69 10.19 17.96 -7.84
N LEU A 70 11.28 17.20 -7.82
CA LEU A 70 11.82 16.61 -6.58
C LEU A 70 12.84 17.53 -5.89
N SER A 71 13.23 18.63 -6.53
CA SER A 71 14.32 19.53 -6.11
C SER A 71 15.64 18.81 -5.87
N ARG A 72 15.88 17.68 -6.57
CA ARG A 72 17.11 16.90 -6.51
C ARG A 72 17.34 16.09 -7.79
N SER A 73 18.60 15.78 -8.08
CA SER A 73 18.96 14.91 -9.19
C SER A 73 18.77 13.43 -8.81
N LEU A 74 18.28 12.64 -9.76
CA LEU A 74 18.23 11.18 -9.69
C LEU A 74 19.02 10.59 -10.86
N SER A 75 19.51 9.36 -10.71
CA SER A 75 20.05 8.62 -11.86
C SER A 75 18.91 8.21 -12.79
N ASP A 76 19.21 7.98 -14.06
CA ASP A 76 18.16 7.78 -15.07
C ASP A 76 17.31 6.52 -14.84
N ASN A 77 17.86 5.54 -14.11
CA ASN A 77 17.20 4.29 -13.74
C ASN A 77 16.70 4.26 -12.29
N ALA A 78 16.87 5.34 -11.51
CA ALA A 78 16.35 5.41 -10.15
C ALA A 78 14.82 5.54 -10.17
N ASP A 79 14.15 4.70 -9.38
CA ASP A 79 12.71 4.77 -9.19
C ASP A 79 12.32 6.03 -8.41
N ILE A 80 11.44 6.84 -9.00
CA ILE A 80 10.98 8.13 -8.47
C ILE A 80 10.30 7.95 -7.10
N PHE A 81 9.46 6.92 -6.93
CA PHE A 81 8.69 6.69 -5.70
C PHE A 81 9.51 6.06 -4.56
N ARG A 82 10.60 5.37 -4.91
CA ARG A 82 11.64 4.95 -3.96
C ARG A 82 12.48 6.14 -3.49
N ASN A 83 12.59 7.16 -4.33
CA ASN A 83 13.33 8.39 -4.06
C ASN A 83 12.38 9.54 -3.75
N GLY A 84 11.45 9.33 -2.81
CA GLY A 84 10.63 10.38 -2.20
C GLY A 84 9.53 10.98 -3.08
N GLY A 85 9.39 10.51 -4.33
CA GLY A 85 8.26 10.84 -5.18
C GLY A 85 6.94 10.42 -4.54
N ASP A 86 5.93 11.28 -4.64
CA ASP A 86 4.55 11.00 -4.25
C ASP A 86 3.56 11.20 -5.42
N SER A 87 2.27 10.96 -5.16
CA SER A 87 1.23 11.08 -6.19
C SER A 87 1.05 12.50 -6.72
N LEU A 88 1.30 13.53 -5.90
CA LEU A 88 1.19 14.93 -6.31
C LEU A 88 2.33 15.28 -7.27
N GLN A 89 3.54 14.89 -6.92
CA GLN A 89 4.72 15.05 -7.77
C GLN A 89 4.58 14.26 -9.08
N ALA A 90 4.02 13.04 -9.04
CA ALA A 90 3.68 12.29 -10.24
C ALA A 90 2.68 13.03 -11.14
N THR A 91 1.67 13.69 -10.55
CA THR A 91 0.75 14.56 -11.29
C THR A 91 1.48 15.73 -11.94
N TRP A 92 2.36 16.44 -11.22
CA TRP A 92 3.14 17.56 -11.78
C TRP A 92 4.06 17.13 -12.92
N ILE A 93 4.77 16.00 -12.77
CA ILE A 93 5.60 15.42 -13.83
C ILE A 93 4.75 15.13 -15.06
N ARG A 94 3.63 14.41 -14.89
CA ARG A 94 2.73 14.07 -15.99
C ARG A 94 2.17 15.31 -16.69
N ASN A 95 1.73 16.31 -15.93
CA ASN A 95 1.11 17.51 -16.49
C ASN A 95 2.13 18.36 -17.26
N THR A 96 3.38 18.40 -16.80
CA THR A 96 4.48 19.07 -17.53
C THR A 96 4.81 18.35 -18.83
N VAL A 97 4.87 17.01 -18.81
CA VAL A 97 5.03 16.19 -20.04
C VAL A 97 3.86 16.39 -21.00
N LEU A 98 2.63 16.37 -20.48
CA LEU A 98 1.41 16.54 -21.27
C LEU A 98 1.37 17.89 -21.98
N ARG A 99 1.73 18.98 -21.27
CA ARG A 99 1.84 20.32 -21.86
C ARG A 99 2.84 20.33 -23.00
N ALA A 100 4.07 19.88 -22.74
CA ALA A 100 5.14 19.89 -23.73
C ALA A 100 4.80 19.06 -24.98
N ILE A 101 4.20 17.88 -24.81
CA ILE A 101 3.74 17.07 -25.95
C ILE A 101 2.66 17.83 -26.73
N ARG A 102 1.66 18.41 -26.06
CA ARG A 102 0.54 19.11 -26.71
C ARG A 102 0.99 20.31 -27.54
N GLU A 103 2.03 21.03 -27.11
CA GLU A 103 2.64 22.13 -27.87
C GLU A 103 3.26 21.65 -29.20
N THR A 104 3.63 20.36 -29.29
CA THR A 104 4.28 19.78 -30.47
C THR A 104 3.39 18.85 -31.30
N ASP A 105 2.51 18.06 -30.67
CA ASP A 105 1.58 17.11 -31.27
C ASP A 105 0.35 16.91 -30.34
N GLN A 106 -0.75 17.55 -30.72
CA GLN A 106 -2.02 17.47 -29.97
C GLN A 106 -2.63 16.06 -29.95
N ASP A 107 -2.43 15.25 -30.99
CA ASP A 107 -3.01 13.90 -31.05
C ASP A 107 -2.19 12.91 -30.23
N ALA A 108 -0.86 13.08 -30.17
CA ALA A 108 -0.02 12.34 -29.24
C ALA A 108 -0.36 12.64 -27.77
N ALA A 109 -0.68 13.89 -27.43
CA ALA A 109 -1.09 14.28 -26.08
C ALA A 109 -2.33 13.49 -25.59
N LYS A 110 -3.30 13.23 -26.48
CA LYS A 110 -4.50 12.42 -26.19
C LYS A 110 -4.18 10.96 -25.90
N ARG A 111 -3.05 10.44 -26.37
CA ARG A 111 -2.59 9.05 -26.16
C ARG A 111 -1.84 8.86 -24.83
N LEU A 112 -1.48 9.95 -24.14
CA LEU A 112 -0.65 9.88 -22.93
C LEU A 112 -1.38 9.20 -21.74
N PRO A 113 -0.86 8.09 -21.21
CA PRO A 113 -1.51 7.38 -20.09
C PRO A 113 -1.74 8.28 -18.87
N MET A 114 -2.88 8.08 -18.18
CA MET A 114 -3.20 8.83 -16.95
C MET A 114 -2.26 8.49 -15.79
N ASN A 115 -1.81 7.24 -15.72
CA ASN A 115 -0.90 6.70 -14.71
C ASN A 115 0.53 6.55 -15.22
N LEU A 116 0.92 7.32 -16.26
CA LEU A 116 2.22 7.26 -16.93
C LEU A 116 3.40 7.11 -15.96
N VAL A 117 3.48 7.99 -14.96
CA VAL A 117 4.62 8.01 -14.02
C VAL A 117 4.66 6.78 -13.12
N PHE A 118 3.52 6.17 -12.81
CA PHE A 118 3.46 4.92 -12.05
C PHE A 118 3.81 3.69 -12.91
N GLN A 119 3.49 3.73 -14.21
CA GLN A 119 3.85 2.68 -15.16
C GLN A 119 5.33 2.71 -15.53
N SER A 120 5.86 3.92 -15.67
CA SER A 120 7.25 4.19 -16.04
C SER A 120 7.89 5.07 -14.97
N PRO A 121 8.30 4.50 -13.81
CA PRO A 121 8.69 5.26 -12.63
C PRO A 121 10.15 5.75 -12.65
N THR A 122 10.85 5.66 -13.78
CA THR A 122 12.25 6.10 -13.94
C THR A 122 12.35 7.13 -15.06
N ILE A 123 13.39 7.97 -15.05
CA ILE A 123 13.62 8.97 -16.11
C ILE A 123 13.77 8.28 -17.46
N ALA A 124 14.54 7.19 -17.54
CA ALA A 124 14.71 6.40 -18.74
C ALA A 124 13.41 5.71 -19.18
N GLY A 125 12.61 5.20 -18.25
CA GLY A 125 11.31 4.61 -18.52
C GLY A 125 10.34 5.63 -19.11
N LEU A 126 10.18 6.78 -18.45
CA LEU A 126 9.35 7.90 -18.92
C LEU A 126 9.76 8.35 -20.32
N SER A 127 11.06 8.54 -20.55
CA SER A 127 11.58 8.98 -21.85
C SER A 127 11.20 8.00 -22.96
N ARG A 128 11.39 6.69 -22.75
CA ARG A 128 10.98 5.65 -23.71
C ARG A 128 9.48 5.64 -23.98
N THR A 129 8.66 5.75 -22.93
CA THR A 129 7.20 5.78 -23.11
C THR A 129 6.75 7.04 -23.86
N ILE A 130 7.34 8.20 -23.57
CA ILE A 130 7.06 9.46 -24.27
C ILE A 130 7.41 9.34 -25.76
N LEU A 131 8.60 8.84 -26.09
CA LEU A 131 9.01 8.60 -27.48
C LEU A 131 8.08 7.60 -28.19
N GLY A 132 7.69 6.52 -27.51
CA GLY A 132 6.72 5.56 -28.05
C GLY A 132 5.38 6.21 -28.39
N VAL A 133 4.87 7.09 -27.51
CA VAL A 133 3.62 7.84 -27.71
C VAL A 133 3.72 8.80 -28.91
N LEU A 134 4.88 9.42 -29.11
CA LEU A 134 5.12 10.35 -30.23
C LEU A 134 5.33 9.62 -31.56
N ASN A 135 6.09 8.52 -31.56
CA ASN A 135 6.48 7.80 -32.77
C ASN A 135 5.43 6.81 -33.29
N SER A 136 4.40 6.48 -32.50
CA SER A 136 3.43 5.46 -32.89
C SER A 136 2.00 5.79 -32.49
N ALA A 137 1.08 5.68 -33.45
CA ALA A 137 -0.36 5.73 -33.21
C ALA A 137 -0.86 4.55 -32.31
N HIS A 138 -0.03 3.52 -32.08
CA HIS A 138 -0.42 2.26 -31.43
C HIS A 138 0.56 1.71 -30.38
N HIS A 139 1.54 2.47 -29.88
CA HIS A 139 2.35 2.01 -28.74
C HIS A 139 1.55 2.07 -27.43
N ARG A 140 0.75 1.03 -27.19
CA ARG A 140 0.52 0.55 -25.85
C ARG A 140 1.69 -0.39 -25.56
N GLU A 141 2.53 -0.07 -24.59
CA GLU A 141 3.31 -1.15 -23.96
C GLU A 141 2.33 -2.28 -23.65
N ALA A 142 2.66 -3.51 -24.07
CA ALA A 142 1.81 -4.65 -23.78
C ALA A 142 1.63 -4.69 -22.26
N ALA A 143 0.38 -4.56 -21.80
CA ALA A 143 0.08 -4.74 -20.39
C ALA A 143 0.64 -6.11 -19.97
N HIS A 144 1.41 -6.16 -18.88
CA HIS A 144 1.95 -7.43 -18.40
C HIS A 144 0.79 -8.38 -18.11
N ALA A 145 0.95 -9.64 -18.44
CA ALA A 145 -0.05 -10.67 -18.19
C ALA A 145 0.15 -11.26 -16.78
N PRO A 146 -0.88 -11.85 -16.15
CA PRO A 146 -0.72 -12.59 -14.90
C PRO A 146 0.46 -13.58 -14.94
N GLU A 147 0.64 -14.26 -16.05
CA GLU A 147 1.68 -15.26 -16.26
C GLU A 147 3.10 -14.67 -16.18
N ASP A 148 3.27 -13.36 -16.43
CA ASP A 148 4.56 -12.68 -16.30
C ASP A 148 5.08 -12.68 -14.85
N LEU A 149 4.21 -12.86 -13.84
CA LEU A 149 4.62 -12.97 -12.45
C LEU A 149 5.56 -14.16 -12.22
N TRP A 150 5.40 -15.26 -12.97
CA TRP A 150 6.28 -16.42 -12.87
C TRP A 150 7.73 -16.08 -13.26
N LYS A 151 7.97 -15.11 -14.14
CA LYS A 151 9.33 -14.65 -14.48
C LYS A 151 10.04 -14.06 -13.26
N TYR A 152 9.32 -13.33 -12.42
CA TYR A 152 9.85 -12.83 -11.16
C TYR A 152 10.10 -14.00 -10.20
N VAL A 153 9.14 -14.89 -10.03
CA VAL A 153 9.28 -16.06 -9.17
C VAL A 153 10.52 -16.88 -9.55
N GLU A 154 10.70 -17.20 -10.83
CA GLU A 154 11.84 -17.95 -11.35
C GLU A 154 13.16 -17.24 -11.06
N ARG A 155 13.25 -15.95 -11.41
CA ARG A 155 14.45 -15.12 -11.17
C ARG A 155 14.84 -15.11 -9.69
N TYR A 156 13.88 -14.84 -8.81
CA TYR A 156 14.14 -14.72 -7.38
C TYR A 156 14.17 -16.07 -6.64
N SER A 157 13.84 -17.18 -7.31
CA SER A 157 14.02 -18.55 -6.79
C SER A 157 15.28 -19.23 -7.33
N ALA A 158 16.05 -18.57 -8.21
CA ALA A 158 17.26 -19.12 -8.80
C ALA A 158 18.43 -19.08 -7.81
N ASN A 159 19.32 -20.07 -7.84
CA ASN A 159 20.60 -20.06 -7.14
C ASN A 159 20.49 -19.80 -5.61
N PHE A 160 19.60 -20.49 -4.91
CA PHE A 160 19.64 -20.48 -3.43
C PHE A 160 21.03 -20.94 -2.96
N PRO A 161 21.67 -20.23 -2.01
CA PRO A 161 23.00 -20.59 -1.56
C PRO A 161 22.96 -21.98 -0.91
N PRO A 162 23.98 -22.82 -1.13
CA PRO A 162 24.09 -24.07 -0.41
C PRO A 162 24.27 -23.77 1.08
N ARG A 163 23.73 -24.66 1.92
CA ARG A 163 23.96 -24.57 3.37
C ARG A 163 25.43 -24.86 3.70
N PRO A 164 25.95 -24.35 4.83
CA PRO A 164 27.30 -24.66 5.29
C PRO A 164 27.54 -26.18 5.36
N SER A 165 28.73 -26.64 4.97
CA SER A 165 29.07 -28.07 4.93
C SER A 165 29.14 -28.72 6.32
N CYS A 166 29.52 -27.95 7.33
CA CYS A 166 29.56 -28.37 8.72
C CYS A 166 28.44 -27.66 9.48
N LEU A 167 27.35 -28.38 9.74
CA LEU A 167 26.24 -27.89 10.55
C LEU A 167 26.43 -28.28 12.01
N VAL A 168 26.05 -27.40 12.92
CA VAL A 168 26.11 -27.64 14.38
C VAL A 168 24.73 -27.69 15.01
N GLU A 169 24.54 -28.53 16.02
CA GLU A 169 23.31 -28.51 16.78
C GLU A 169 23.23 -27.27 17.67
N ARG A 170 22.05 -26.65 17.74
CA ARG A 170 21.83 -25.49 18.59
C ARG A 170 21.43 -25.96 19.98
N ALA A 171 22.19 -25.55 21.00
CA ALA A 171 21.77 -25.77 22.38
C ALA A 171 20.45 -25.03 22.67
N PRO A 172 19.55 -25.57 23.53
CA PRO A 172 18.33 -24.88 23.91
C PRO A 172 18.62 -23.45 24.39
N CYS A 173 18.04 -22.46 23.72
CA CYS A 173 18.24 -21.06 24.03
C CYS A 173 16.94 -20.27 23.87
N LYS A 174 16.93 -19.06 24.43
CA LYS A 174 15.88 -18.07 24.16
C LYS A 174 15.94 -17.61 22.70
N ASP A 175 14.81 -17.08 22.23
CA ASP A 175 14.69 -16.57 20.87
C ASP A 175 15.57 -15.32 20.67
N VAL A 176 16.32 -15.32 19.58
CA VAL A 176 16.95 -14.13 18.99
C VAL A 176 16.22 -13.82 17.69
N VAL A 177 15.56 -12.66 17.64
CA VAL A 177 14.64 -12.31 16.55
C VAL A 177 15.22 -11.19 15.71
N LEU A 178 15.30 -11.39 14.40
CA LEU A 178 15.46 -10.29 13.44
C LEU A 178 14.06 -9.89 12.96
N ILE A 179 13.71 -8.63 13.09
CA ILE A 179 12.44 -8.10 12.58
C ILE A 179 12.67 -6.87 11.71
N THR A 180 12.03 -6.81 10.54
CA THR A 180 12.15 -5.67 9.64
C THR A 180 10.98 -4.69 9.76
N GLY A 181 11.24 -3.39 9.65
CA GLY A 181 10.21 -2.36 9.50
C GLY A 181 9.50 -1.98 10.80
N THR A 182 10.21 -2.00 11.93
CA THR A 182 9.66 -1.69 13.26
C THR A 182 9.28 -0.21 13.44
N THR A 183 9.75 0.67 12.57
CA THR A 183 9.35 2.09 12.55
C THR A 183 8.01 2.36 11.85
N GLY A 184 7.38 1.33 11.27
CA GLY A 184 5.98 1.38 10.80
C GLY A 184 5.01 0.93 11.89
N GLY A 185 3.74 1.33 11.82
CA GLY A 185 2.77 1.13 12.90
C GLY A 185 2.66 -0.32 13.40
N PHE A 186 2.37 -1.27 12.51
CA PHE A 186 2.25 -2.69 12.87
C PHE A 186 3.56 -3.30 13.38
N GLY A 187 4.69 -2.96 12.75
CA GLY A 187 6.01 -3.40 13.18
C GLY A 187 6.44 -2.82 14.54
N CYS A 188 5.97 -1.62 14.87
CA CYS A 188 6.23 -0.95 16.15
C CYS A 188 5.55 -1.69 17.30
N ASP A 189 4.27 -2.05 17.13
CA ASP A 189 3.53 -2.87 18.10
C ASP A 189 4.17 -4.26 18.24
N THR A 190 4.59 -4.85 17.12
CA THR A 190 5.25 -6.17 17.13
C THR A 190 6.56 -6.12 17.91
N LEU A 191 7.36 -5.07 17.72
CA LEU A 191 8.60 -4.86 18.48
C LEU A 191 8.33 -4.76 19.98
N GLU A 192 7.28 -4.04 20.39
CA GLU A 192 6.95 -3.91 21.81
C GLU A 192 6.59 -5.26 22.45
N HIS A 193 5.77 -6.07 21.78
CA HIS A 193 5.44 -7.43 22.23
C HIS A 193 6.67 -8.34 22.31
N LEU A 194 7.57 -8.28 21.33
CA LEU A 194 8.83 -9.04 21.35
C LEU A 194 9.73 -8.63 22.51
N LEU A 195 9.83 -7.33 22.81
CA LEU A 195 10.64 -6.85 23.93
C LEU A 195 10.02 -7.17 25.30
N ARG A 196 8.70 -7.35 25.38
CA ARG A 196 8.04 -7.84 26.61
C ARG A 196 8.14 -9.34 26.81
N ASP A 197 8.33 -10.12 25.75
CA ASP A 197 8.42 -11.58 25.83
C ASP A 197 9.68 -12.01 26.59
N SER A 198 9.51 -12.75 27.69
CA SER A 198 10.61 -13.27 28.51
C SER A 198 11.41 -14.38 27.82
N ASN A 199 10.83 -15.01 26.79
CA ASN A 199 11.47 -16.02 25.97
C ASN A 199 12.33 -15.41 24.86
N VAL A 200 12.29 -14.09 24.66
CA VAL A 200 13.13 -13.37 23.69
C VAL A 200 14.34 -12.76 24.40
N ALA A 201 15.53 -13.22 23.98
CA ALA A 201 16.81 -12.72 24.47
C ALA A 201 17.29 -11.47 23.76
N ARG A 202 17.03 -11.33 22.45
CA ARG A 202 17.48 -10.19 21.65
C ARG A 202 16.60 -9.95 20.43
N VAL A 203 16.44 -8.69 20.07
CA VAL A 203 15.71 -8.23 18.88
C VAL A 203 16.60 -7.31 18.05
N TYR A 204 16.94 -7.75 16.83
CA TYR A 204 17.57 -6.92 15.80
C TYR A 204 16.47 -6.26 14.96
N ALA A 205 16.27 -4.96 15.13
CA ALA A 205 15.25 -4.18 14.45
C ALA A 205 15.80 -3.52 13.18
N PHE A 206 15.60 -4.17 12.04
CA PHE A 206 16.09 -3.72 10.74
C PHE A 206 15.20 -2.62 10.16
N ASN A 207 15.77 -1.45 9.93
CA ASN A 207 15.08 -0.29 9.34
C ASN A 207 15.95 0.39 8.28
N ARG A 208 15.33 1.20 7.41
CA ARG A 208 16.04 1.87 6.29
C ARG A 208 17.16 2.79 6.79
N LYS A 209 18.32 2.71 6.16
CA LYS A 209 19.46 3.61 6.36
C LYS A 209 19.10 5.08 6.18
N GLY A 210 19.77 5.96 6.92
CA GLY A 210 19.66 7.41 6.76
C GLY A 210 18.29 7.97 7.15
N THR A 211 17.52 7.24 7.96
CA THR A 211 16.17 7.69 8.39
C THR A 211 16.12 8.13 9.85
N GLN A 212 17.27 8.18 10.53
CA GLN A 212 17.33 8.37 11.99
C GLN A 212 16.42 7.35 12.68
N ALA A 213 16.57 6.07 12.31
CA ALA A 213 15.60 5.02 12.64
C ALA A 213 15.28 4.94 14.14
N LEU A 214 16.28 5.12 15.01
CA LEU A 214 16.10 5.11 16.46
C LEU A 214 15.21 6.26 16.96
N ASN A 215 15.43 7.50 16.49
CA ASN A 215 14.59 8.65 16.86
C ASN A 215 13.16 8.45 16.40
N ARG A 216 12.98 7.95 15.16
CA ARG A 216 11.66 7.59 14.64
C ARG A 216 10.99 6.49 15.47
N GLN A 217 11.74 5.48 15.91
CA GLN A 217 11.23 4.41 16.77
C GLN A 217 10.75 4.95 18.11
N ARG A 218 11.55 5.79 18.79
CA ARG A 218 11.15 6.42 20.06
C ARG A 218 9.90 7.28 19.89
N ALA A 219 9.84 8.10 18.83
CA ALA A 219 8.67 8.91 18.52
C ALA A 219 7.41 8.05 18.28
N GLN A 220 7.54 6.92 17.57
CA GLN A 220 6.43 5.98 17.37
C GLN A 220 5.99 5.30 18.67
N PHE A 221 6.91 4.92 19.55
CA PHE A 221 6.56 4.37 20.88
C PHE A 221 5.74 5.38 21.69
N ILE A 222 6.20 6.63 21.75
CA ILE A 222 5.48 7.71 22.46
C ILE A 222 4.09 7.95 21.86
N ALA A 223 4.03 8.11 20.53
CA ALA A 223 2.78 8.42 19.83
C ALA A 223 1.72 7.33 20.01
N ARG A 224 2.14 6.06 20.17
CA ARG A 224 1.25 4.90 20.33
C ARG A 224 0.99 4.55 21.80
N GLY A 225 1.51 5.33 22.76
CA GLY A 225 1.37 5.05 24.20
C GLY A 225 2.07 3.77 24.65
N LEU A 226 3.20 3.43 24.01
CA LEU A 226 4.03 2.27 24.34
C LEU A 226 5.15 2.65 25.32
N ASP A 227 5.69 1.64 26.01
CA ASP A 227 6.74 1.83 27.00
C ASP A 227 8.10 2.07 26.34
N VAL A 228 8.53 3.34 26.30
CA VAL A 228 9.79 3.78 25.69
C VAL A 228 11.01 3.17 26.37
N SER A 229 10.93 2.80 27.66
CA SER A 229 12.06 2.23 28.40
C SER A 229 12.53 0.89 27.83
N LEU A 230 11.64 0.18 27.10
CA LEU A 230 11.99 -1.05 26.40
C LEU A 230 13.05 -0.83 25.32
N LEU A 231 13.16 0.39 24.77
CA LEU A 231 14.16 0.75 23.77
C LEU A 231 15.54 1.05 24.36
N ASP A 232 15.64 1.16 25.69
CA ASP A 232 16.93 1.31 26.39
C ASP A 232 17.49 -0.04 26.89
N SER A 233 16.72 -1.11 26.68
CA SER A 233 17.11 -2.48 27.03
C SER A 233 18.30 -2.96 26.18
N PRO A 234 19.29 -3.68 26.76
CA PRO A 234 20.38 -4.30 26.00
C PRO A 234 19.91 -5.44 25.06
N ARG A 235 18.63 -5.83 25.16
CA ARG A 235 18.00 -6.78 24.24
C ARG A 235 17.61 -6.14 22.91
N PHE A 236 17.48 -4.82 22.85
CA PHE A 236 17.09 -4.10 21.65
C PHE A 236 18.32 -3.61 20.88
N VAL A 237 18.40 -3.96 19.60
CA VAL A 237 19.46 -3.49 18.71
C VAL A 237 18.82 -2.91 17.46
N MET A 238 18.92 -1.58 17.29
CA MET A 238 18.49 -0.92 16.04
C MET A 238 19.55 -1.15 14.96
N VAL A 239 19.14 -1.65 13.80
CA VAL A 239 20.03 -1.89 12.66
C VAL A 239 19.54 -1.10 11.45
N GLU A 240 20.35 -0.17 10.98
CA GLU A 240 20.08 0.56 9.74
C GLU A 240 20.64 -0.23 8.54
N ALA A 241 19.74 -0.75 7.71
CA ALA A 241 20.03 -1.70 6.65
C ALA A 241 19.33 -1.33 5.33
N ALA A 242 19.89 -1.78 4.22
CA ALA A 242 19.30 -1.74 2.89
C ALA A 242 19.05 -3.18 2.42
N LEU A 243 17.83 -3.69 2.64
CA LEU A 243 17.56 -5.13 2.54
C LEU A 243 17.89 -5.75 1.17
N HIS A 244 17.78 -4.96 0.09
CA HIS A 244 18.04 -5.40 -1.28
C HIS A 244 19.53 -5.43 -1.64
N GLU A 245 20.39 -4.74 -0.88
CA GLU A 245 21.83 -4.74 -1.09
C GLU A 245 22.45 -6.06 -0.63
N PRO A 246 23.59 -6.48 -1.22
CA PRO A 246 24.41 -7.54 -0.68
C PRO A 246 24.68 -7.28 0.80
N ASP A 247 24.53 -8.33 1.60
CA ASP A 247 24.76 -8.30 3.04
C ASP A 247 23.96 -7.22 3.79
N PHE A 248 22.84 -6.79 3.22
CA PHE A 248 21.98 -5.72 3.74
C PHE A 248 22.71 -4.36 3.89
N GLY A 249 23.91 -4.25 3.33
CA GLY A 249 24.83 -3.14 3.50
C GLY A 249 25.22 -2.85 4.96
N ILE A 250 25.21 -3.85 5.85
CA ILE A 250 25.68 -3.71 7.24
C ILE A 250 27.14 -4.18 7.38
N ASP A 251 27.77 -3.85 8.50
CA ASP A 251 29.14 -4.31 8.81
C ASP A 251 29.24 -5.84 8.88
N HIS A 252 30.36 -6.39 8.42
CA HIS A 252 30.59 -7.83 8.35
C HIS A 252 30.57 -8.50 9.74
N VAL A 253 31.10 -7.83 10.78
CA VAL A 253 31.11 -8.39 12.15
C VAL A 253 29.68 -8.52 12.66
N LEU A 254 28.88 -7.47 12.50
CA LEU A 254 27.46 -7.49 12.89
C LEU A 254 26.68 -8.55 12.10
N ARG A 255 26.94 -8.66 10.79
CA ARG A 255 26.32 -9.69 9.94
C ARG A 255 26.64 -11.09 10.46
N GLU A 256 27.91 -11.39 10.75
CA GLU A 256 28.30 -12.71 11.25
C GLU A 256 27.73 -13.00 12.64
N GLU A 257 27.65 -11.99 13.52
CA GLU A 257 26.93 -12.11 14.79
C GLU A 257 25.47 -12.49 14.54
N ILE A 258 24.77 -11.78 13.66
CA ILE A 258 23.36 -12.07 13.34
C ILE A 258 23.22 -13.48 12.76
N ARG A 259 24.05 -13.84 11.77
CA ARG A 259 24.04 -15.17 11.11
C ARG A 259 24.23 -16.31 12.12
N THR A 260 25.05 -16.11 13.15
CA THR A 260 25.38 -17.12 14.16
C THR A 260 24.49 -17.05 15.41
N THR A 261 23.66 -16.04 15.58
CA THR A 261 22.80 -15.89 16.76
C THR A 261 21.31 -15.97 16.46
N VAL A 262 20.86 -15.48 15.30
CA VAL A 262 19.44 -15.37 14.97
C VAL A 262 18.76 -16.74 14.95
N THR A 263 17.58 -16.78 15.56
CA THR A 263 16.72 -17.97 15.65
C THR A 263 15.46 -17.82 14.80
N HIS A 264 14.97 -16.60 14.59
CA HIS A 264 13.76 -16.32 13.83
C HIS A 264 13.92 -15.04 13.02
N ILE A 265 13.46 -15.05 11.78
CA ILE A 265 13.46 -13.87 10.89
C ILE A 265 12.01 -13.51 10.59
N MET A 266 11.58 -12.34 11.07
CA MET A 266 10.22 -11.81 10.88
C MET A 266 10.25 -10.64 9.89
N HIS A 267 9.90 -10.90 8.63
CA HIS A 267 9.90 -9.93 7.57
C HIS A 267 8.55 -9.20 7.46
N ASN A 268 8.49 -7.99 8.03
CA ASN A 268 7.31 -7.12 7.99
C ASN A 268 7.49 -5.89 7.08
N ALA A 269 8.71 -5.37 6.96
CA ALA A 269 9.01 -4.20 6.14
C ALA A 269 8.53 -4.36 4.69
N TRP A 270 7.66 -3.44 4.25
CA TRP A 270 7.19 -3.36 2.87
C TRP A 270 6.71 -1.94 2.56
N LYS A 271 6.86 -1.46 1.32
CA LYS A 271 6.22 -0.20 0.91
C LYS A 271 4.76 -0.47 0.55
N VAL A 272 3.81 0.12 1.27
CA VAL A 272 2.38 -0.05 0.95
C VAL A 272 1.96 1.07 0.00
N ASP A 273 1.92 0.76 -1.30
CA ASP A 273 1.44 1.67 -2.35
C ASP A 273 0.78 0.86 -3.47
N PHE A 274 -0.53 1.01 -3.61
CA PHE A 274 -1.34 0.25 -4.56
C PHE A 274 -1.27 0.79 -5.99
N ASN A 275 -0.66 1.96 -6.21
CA ASN A 275 -0.51 2.55 -7.53
C ASN A 275 0.78 2.12 -8.23
N MET A 276 1.77 1.66 -7.46
CA MET A 276 3.05 1.20 -8.01
C MET A 276 2.88 -0.10 -8.80
N ALA A 277 3.58 -0.19 -9.92
CA ALA A 277 3.72 -1.42 -10.70
C ALA A 277 4.74 -2.38 -10.04
N ILE A 278 4.68 -3.66 -10.41
CA ILE A 278 5.58 -4.68 -9.85
C ILE A 278 7.09 -4.39 -10.01
N PRO A 279 7.61 -3.76 -11.08
CA PRO A 279 9.04 -3.46 -11.19
C PRO A 279 9.53 -2.57 -10.04
N SER A 280 8.70 -1.64 -9.58
CA SER A 280 9.03 -0.78 -8.44
C SER A 280 9.12 -1.53 -7.10
N PHE A 281 8.63 -2.78 -7.04
CA PHE A 281 8.72 -3.68 -5.90
C PHE A 281 9.90 -4.66 -5.95
N GLU A 282 10.67 -4.70 -7.04
CA GLU A 282 11.86 -5.56 -7.16
C GLU A 282 12.83 -5.43 -5.96
N PRO A 283 13.12 -4.23 -5.41
CA PRO A 283 13.94 -4.14 -4.20
C PRO A 283 13.33 -4.85 -2.98
N ASP A 284 12.01 -4.86 -2.82
CA ASP A 284 11.38 -5.56 -1.70
C ASP A 284 11.40 -7.07 -1.91
N ILE A 285 11.20 -7.54 -3.16
CA ILE A 285 11.31 -8.97 -3.52
C ILE A 285 12.76 -9.45 -3.31
N GLN A 286 13.75 -8.68 -3.77
CA GLN A 286 15.17 -8.95 -3.52
C GLN A 286 15.47 -8.96 -2.01
N GLY A 287 14.89 -8.04 -1.24
CA GLY A 287 15.05 -8.01 0.21
C GLY A 287 14.55 -9.27 0.91
N ALA A 288 13.36 -9.75 0.52
CA ALA A 288 12.84 -11.02 1.01
C ALA A 288 13.76 -12.20 0.63
N ARG A 289 14.29 -12.19 -0.59
CA ARG A 289 15.27 -13.20 -1.04
C ARG A 289 16.57 -13.16 -0.25
N ASN A 290 17.13 -11.98 0.03
CA ASN A 290 18.35 -11.84 0.82
C ASN A 290 18.15 -12.35 2.27
N LEU A 291 16.95 -12.21 2.84
CA LEU A 291 16.63 -12.78 4.15
C LEU A 291 16.57 -14.31 4.13
N VAL A 292 16.10 -14.92 3.04
CA VAL A 292 16.20 -16.37 2.80
C VAL A 292 17.66 -16.80 2.74
N ASP A 293 18.50 -16.05 2.02
CA ASP A 293 19.93 -16.35 1.90
C ASP A 293 20.65 -16.26 3.25
N LEU A 294 20.32 -15.26 4.08
CA LEU A 294 20.80 -15.17 5.47
C LEU A 294 20.39 -16.39 6.30
N ALA A 295 19.13 -16.84 6.18
CA ALA A 295 18.64 -18.00 6.89
C ALA A 295 19.39 -19.28 6.49
N LEU A 296 19.61 -19.49 5.19
CA LEU A 296 20.35 -20.62 4.65
C LEU A 296 21.83 -20.61 5.04
N GLY A 297 22.42 -19.42 5.18
CA GLY A 297 23.79 -19.22 5.65
C GLY A 297 23.99 -19.53 7.14
N SER A 298 22.94 -19.79 7.92
CA SER A 298 23.05 -20.21 9.32
C SER A 298 23.91 -21.48 9.48
N PRO A 299 24.85 -21.51 10.43
CA PRO A 299 25.69 -22.68 10.66
C PRO A 299 24.96 -23.82 11.41
N PHE A 300 23.71 -23.63 11.83
CA PHE A 300 23.02 -24.60 12.68
C PHE A 300 22.26 -25.65 11.88
N ALA A 301 22.13 -26.88 12.39
CA ALA A 301 21.38 -27.97 11.73
C ALA A 301 19.97 -27.53 11.31
N THR A 302 19.26 -26.83 12.21
CA THR A 302 18.00 -26.15 11.90
C THR A 302 18.27 -24.67 11.59
N PRO A 303 18.04 -24.19 10.36
CA PRO A 303 18.16 -22.77 10.03
C PRO A 303 17.00 -21.98 10.64
N PRO A 304 17.18 -20.66 10.89
CA PRO A 304 16.11 -19.82 11.42
C PRO A 304 14.94 -19.75 10.42
N PRO A 305 13.68 -19.99 10.82
CA PRO A 305 12.55 -19.81 9.91
C PRO A 305 12.41 -18.37 9.44
N VAL A 306 11.89 -18.23 8.22
CA VAL A 306 11.53 -16.94 7.63
C VAL A 306 10.01 -16.78 7.66
N ILE A 307 9.54 -15.87 8.50
CA ILE A 307 8.13 -15.53 8.68
C ILE A 307 7.87 -14.21 7.95
N PHE A 308 7.03 -14.25 6.91
CA PHE A 308 6.75 -13.12 6.05
C PHE A 308 5.32 -12.62 6.22
N ILE A 309 5.17 -11.32 6.46
CA ILE A 309 3.87 -10.64 6.35
C ILE A 309 3.54 -10.47 4.86
N SER A 310 2.67 -11.33 4.36
CA SER A 310 1.95 -11.15 3.11
C SER A 310 0.64 -10.36 3.35
N SER A 311 -0.26 -10.34 2.38
CA SER A 311 -1.52 -9.60 2.45
C SER A 311 -2.67 -10.44 1.92
N VAL A 312 -3.86 -10.30 2.51
CA VAL A 312 -5.11 -10.82 1.93
C VAL A 312 -5.41 -10.23 0.55
N GLY A 313 -4.75 -9.14 0.16
CA GLY A 313 -4.83 -8.55 -1.17
C GLY A 313 -4.41 -9.50 -2.32
N VAL A 314 -3.74 -10.62 -2.03
CA VAL A 314 -3.45 -11.68 -3.01
C VAL A 314 -4.71 -12.39 -3.50
N PHE A 315 -5.85 -12.26 -2.81
CA PHE A 315 -7.11 -12.92 -3.14
C PHE A 315 -8.05 -12.10 -4.02
N ARG A 316 -7.59 -10.99 -4.60
CA ARG A 316 -8.48 -9.98 -5.21
C ARG A 316 -9.36 -10.53 -6.32
N LYS A 317 -8.80 -11.40 -7.17
CA LYS A 317 -9.48 -12.13 -8.24
C LYS A 317 -9.46 -13.64 -7.99
N CYS A 318 -9.36 -14.05 -6.73
CA CYS A 318 -9.33 -15.45 -6.38
C CYS A 318 -10.62 -16.14 -6.80
N THR A 319 -10.47 -17.33 -7.38
CA THR A 319 -11.57 -18.19 -7.82
C THR A 319 -11.87 -19.33 -6.83
N ILE A 320 -11.05 -19.46 -5.79
CA ILE A 320 -11.26 -20.45 -4.72
C ILE A 320 -12.57 -20.08 -3.98
N PRO A 321 -13.52 -21.02 -3.84
CA PRO A 321 -14.74 -20.77 -3.10
C PRO A 321 -14.49 -20.33 -1.66
N ALA A 322 -15.30 -19.38 -1.19
CA ALA A 322 -15.27 -18.93 0.19
C ALA A 322 -15.84 -20.00 1.17
N PRO A 323 -15.34 -20.09 2.41
CA PRO A 323 -14.19 -19.34 2.93
C PRO A 323 -12.86 -19.88 2.37
N ILE A 324 -12.00 -18.99 1.87
CA ILE A 324 -10.72 -19.39 1.28
C ILE A 324 -9.82 -20.01 2.36
N PRO A 325 -9.35 -21.26 2.19
CA PRO A 325 -8.54 -21.94 3.18
C PRO A 325 -7.09 -21.44 3.20
N GLU A 326 -6.39 -21.73 4.31
CA GLU A 326 -4.98 -21.39 4.53
C GLU A 326 -4.05 -22.37 3.78
N ILE A 327 -4.07 -22.27 2.45
CA ILE A 327 -3.32 -23.11 1.50
C ILE A 327 -2.50 -22.26 0.50
N PRO A 328 -1.55 -22.88 -0.22
CA PRO A 328 -0.84 -22.22 -1.31
C PRO A 328 -1.80 -21.70 -2.38
N LEU A 329 -1.48 -20.55 -2.96
CA LEU A 329 -2.26 -19.92 -4.04
C LEU A 329 -1.41 -19.91 -5.31
N ASP A 330 -1.58 -20.91 -6.17
CA ASP A 330 -0.76 -21.08 -7.39
C ASP A 330 -1.23 -20.20 -8.57
N ASP A 331 -2.48 -19.73 -8.55
CA ASP A 331 -3.05 -18.93 -9.63
C ASP A 331 -2.49 -17.50 -9.64
N PRO A 332 -1.68 -17.11 -10.65
CA PRO A 332 -1.11 -15.77 -10.75
C PRO A 332 -2.15 -14.71 -11.14
N ALA A 333 -3.34 -15.09 -11.60
CA ALA A 333 -4.43 -14.16 -11.87
C ALA A 333 -5.08 -13.63 -10.59
N SER A 334 -5.00 -14.38 -9.49
CA SER A 334 -5.59 -14.01 -8.20
C SER A 334 -5.11 -12.64 -7.64
N PRO A 335 -3.80 -12.34 -7.56
CA PRO A 335 -3.32 -11.03 -7.09
C PRO A 335 -3.46 -9.89 -8.13
N PHE A 336 -3.80 -10.23 -9.38
CA PHE A 336 -3.57 -9.37 -10.54
C PHE A 336 -4.47 -8.13 -10.56
N SER A 337 -3.88 -6.94 -10.37
CA SER A 337 -4.54 -5.62 -10.45
C SER A 337 -3.70 -4.49 -9.84
N THR A 338 -2.76 -4.82 -8.95
CA THR A 338 -1.91 -3.86 -8.25
C THR A 338 -0.53 -4.48 -8.11
N GLY A 339 0.53 -3.71 -8.37
CA GLY A 339 1.90 -4.22 -8.21
C GLY A 339 2.21 -4.64 -6.78
N TYR A 340 1.53 -4.07 -5.78
CA TYR A 340 1.62 -4.47 -4.39
C TYR A 340 1.19 -5.93 -4.16
N SER A 341 -0.04 -6.30 -4.56
CA SER A 341 -0.54 -7.67 -4.39
C SER A 341 0.27 -8.68 -5.20
N GLU A 342 0.65 -8.29 -6.42
CA GLU A 342 1.47 -9.09 -7.33
C GLU A 342 2.84 -9.40 -6.71
N ALA A 343 3.53 -8.38 -6.18
CA ALA A 343 4.84 -8.57 -5.54
C ALA A 343 4.75 -9.41 -4.25
N LYS A 344 3.69 -9.25 -3.45
CA LYS A 344 3.44 -10.09 -2.27
C LYS A 344 3.27 -11.56 -2.67
N TRP A 345 2.45 -11.83 -3.69
CA TRP A 345 2.26 -13.18 -4.22
C TRP A 345 3.57 -13.78 -4.75
N VAL A 346 4.39 -13.00 -5.47
CA VAL A 346 5.72 -13.46 -5.93
C VAL A 346 6.58 -13.91 -4.74
N VAL A 347 6.63 -13.14 -3.66
CA VAL A 347 7.39 -13.54 -2.47
C VAL A 347 6.81 -14.80 -1.82
N GLU A 348 5.48 -14.96 -1.75
CA GLU A 348 4.89 -16.23 -1.27
C GLU A 348 5.39 -17.43 -2.07
N ARG A 349 5.45 -17.33 -3.40
CA ARG A 349 5.97 -18.40 -4.27
C ARG A 349 7.48 -18.61 -4.09
N VAL A 350 8.27 -17.55 -3.97
CA VAL A 350 9.73 -17.64 -3.72
C VAL A 350 10.01 -18.36 -2.40
N LEU A 351 9.27 -18.05 -1.33
CA LEU A 351 9.40 -18.74 -0.04
C LEU A 351 9.00 -20.21 -0.13
N GLN A 352 7.92 -20.52 -0.85
CA GLN A 352 7.53 -21.90 -1.11
C GLN A 352 8.62 -22.68 -1.88
N HIS A 353 9.20 -22.08 -2.91
CA HIS A 353 10.34 -22.68 -3.63
C HIS A 353 11.57 -22.84 -2.74
N ALA A 354 11.86 -21.88 -1.85
CA ALA A 354 12.96 -22.01 -0.89
C ALA A 354 12.74 -23.23 0.02
N THR A 355 11.54 -23.38 0.59
CA THR A 355 11.19 -24.55 1.40
C THR A 355 11.33 -25.85 0.62
N GLN A 356 10.74 -25.94 -0.58
CA GLN A 356 10.78 -27.17 -1.40
C GLN A 356 12.20 -27.58 -1.82
N ARG A 357 13.06 -26.61 -2.13
CA ARG A 357 14.40 -26.87 -2.69
C ARG A 357 15.50 -27.00 -1.65
N THR A 358 15.31 -26.41 -0.46
CA THR A 358 16.37 -26.31 0.56
C THR A 358 15.98 -26.87 1.93
N GLY A 359 14.69 -27.18 2.14
CA GLY A 359 14.16 -27.59 3.45
C GLY A 359 14.03 -26.44 4.46
N LEU A 360 14.29 -25.18 4.07
CA LEU A 360 14.09 -24.03 4.93
C LEU A 360 12.62 -23.91 5.35
N HIS A 361 12.37 -23.84 6.66
CA HIS A 361 11.01 -23.56 7.15
C HIS A 361 10.62 -22.12 6.85
N THR A 362 9.51 -21.93 6.14
CA THR A 362 8.98 -20.60 5.85
C THR A 362 7.52 -20.52 6.24
N VAL A 363 7.10 -19.35 6.71
CA VAL A 363 5.73 -19.09 7.16
C VAL A 363 5.22 -17.83 6.47
N VAL A 364 4.18 -17.96 5.67
CA VAL A 364 3.46 -16.84 5.07
C VAL A 364 2.29 -16.47 5.97
N VAL A 365 2.30 -15.24 6.47
CA VAL A 365 1.23 -14.67 7.29
C VAL A 365 0.47 -13.66 6.43
N ARG A 366 -0.71 -14.02 5.91
CA ARG A 366 -1.53 -13.11 5.09
C ARG A 366 -2.32 -12.17 6.00
N LEU A 367 -1.83 -10.93 6.13
CA LEU A 367 -2.43 -9.92 7.01
C LEU A 367 -3.61 -9.21 6.34
N GLY A 368 -4.72 -9.08 7.09
CA GLY A 368 -5.89 -8.29 6.70
C GLY A 368 -5.79 -6.80 7.06
N GLN A 369 -6.93 -6.12 7.07
CA GLN A 369 -7.00 -4.72 7.49
C GLN A 369 -6.75 -4.61 8.99
N VAL A 370 -5.64 -3.95 9.36
CA VAL A 370 -5.38 -3.54 10.74
C VAL A 370 -6.04 -2.19 11.02
N ALA A 371 -6.66 -2.05 12.20
CA ALA A 371 -7.51 -0.91 12.54
C ALA A 371 -7.13 -0.32 13.90
N GLY A 372 -6.70 0.95 13.90
CA GLY A 372 -6.31 1.68 15.10
C GLY A 372 -5.08 1.09 15.81
N ASP A 373 -4.32 1.95 16.47
CA ASP A 373 -3.28 1.52 17.40
C ASP A 373 -3.85 1.27 18.81
N ARG A 374 -2.96 0.94 19.75
CA ARG A 374 -3.29 0.66 21.15
C ARG A 374 -4.13 1.77 21.81
N ILE A 375 -3.93 3.03 21.45
CA ILE A 375 -4.66 4.17 22.02
C ILE A 375 -5.78 4.67 21.09
N GLY A 376 -6.09 3.90 20.04
CA GLY A 376 -7.17 4.17 19.10
C GLY A 376 -6.78 5.05 17.92
N HIS A 377 -5.55 5.56 17.81
CA HIS A 377 -5.19 6.37 16.65
C HIS A 377 -5.04 5.49 15.41
N TRP A 378 -5.83 5.77 14.37
CA TRP A 378 -5.74 5.12 13.06
C TRP A 378 -5.25 6.14 12.03
N ASN A 379 -4.20 5.76 11.29
CA ASN A 379 -3.57 6.55 10.24
C ASN A 379 -4.56 7.23 9.28
N GLU A 380 -4.70 8.54 9.41
CA GLU A 380 -5.62 9.43 8.70
C GLU A 380 -5.50 9.41 7.17
N ARG A 381 -4.39 8.89 6.64
CA ARG A 381 -4.16 8.74 5.20
C ARG A 381 -4.83 7.48 4.61
N GLU A 382 -5.32 6.59 5.46
CA GLU A 382 -6.02 5.39 5.03
C GLU A 382 -7.46 5.69 4.62
N TRP A 383 -8.04 4.73 3.89
CA TRP A 383 -9.34 4.89 3.26
C TRP A 383 -10.47 5.03 4.28
N PHE A 384 -10.42 4.31 5.40
CA PHE A 384 -11.51 4.32 6.38
C PHE A 384 -11.59 5.62 7.20
N PRO A 385 -10.48 6.15 7.77
CA PRO A 385 -10.50 7.50 8.35
C PRO A 385 -10.97 8.56 7.35
N SER A 386 -10.57 8.44 6.08
CA SER A 386 -11.04 9.34 5.03
C SER A 386 -12.56 9.27 4.83
N LEU A 387 -13.12 8.06 4.81
CA LEU A 387 -14.57 7.83 4.77
C LEU A 387 -15.26 8.43 6.00
N VAL A 388 -14.73 8.27 7.21
CA VAL A 388 -15.32 8.87 8.41
C VAL A 388 -15.29 10.40 8.34
N LYS A 389 -14.18 11.00 7.92
CA LYS A 389 -14.05 12.46 7.77
C LYS A 389 -15.02 13.04 6.74
N SER A 390 -15.36 12.27 5.72
CA SER A 390 -16.33 12.66 4.70
C SER A 390 -17.70 13.05 5.28
N ALA A 391 -18.09 12.45 6.42
CA ALA A 391 -19.30 12.78 7.16
C ALA A 391 -19.47 14.28 7.46
N LEU A 392 -18.36 15.00 7.70
CA LEU A 392 -18.39 16.43 7.99
C LEU A 392 -18.88 17.26 6.78
N PHE A 393 -18.77 16.70 5.58
CA PHE A 393 -19.09 17.34 4.31
C PHE A 393 -20.44 16.83 3.75
N GLN A 394 -20.58 15.52 3.55
CA GLN A 394 -21.83 14.96 2.97
C GLN A 394 -22.96 14.77 3.98
N LYS A 395 -22.69 15.01 5.27
CA LYS A 395 -23.66 14.85 6.37
C LYS A 395 -24.32 13.47 6.41
N CYS A 396 -23.58 12.44 6.01
CA CYS A 396 -24.00 11.04 6.07
C CYS A 396 -22.80 10.10 6.04
N LEU A 397 -23.02 8.84 6.44
CA LEU A 397 -22.06 7.74 6.33
C LEU A 397 -22.71 6.52 5.66
N PRO A 398 -21.97 5.67 4.95
CA PRO A 398 -22.54 4.53 4.25
C PRO A 398 -22.92 3.37 5.18
N LYS A 399 -23.97 2.62 4.83
CA LYS A 399 -24.26 1.27 5.36
C LYS A 399 -23.49 0.22 4.57
N HIS A 400 -22.96 -0.81 5.24
CA HIS A 400 -22.34 -1.99 4.63
C HIS A 400 -22.41 -3.19 5.58
N ASP A 401 -22.19 -4.39 5.04
CA ASP A 401 -22.11 -5.64 5.78
C ASP A 401 -20.66 -6.11 5.97
N GLY A 402 -20.32 -6.55 7.20
CA GLY A 402 -19.02 -7.13 7.56
C GLY A 402 -17.85 -6.16 7.70
N ALA A 403 -16.96 -6.41 8.67
CA ALA A 403 -15.63 -5.83 8.82
C ALA A 403 -14.74 -6.81 9.59
N PRO A 404 -13.91 -7.63 8.91
CA PRO A 404 -12.93 -8.52 9.54
C PRO A 404 -11.70 -7.74 10.03
N TRP A 405 -11.92 -6.54 10.54
CA TRP A 405 -10.85 -5.64 10.93
C TRP A 405 -10.21 -6.11 12.21
N PHE A 406 -8.92 -5.88 12.28
CA PHE A 406 -8.10 -6.40 13.35
C PHE A 406 -7.46 -5.23 14.11
N PRO A 407 -7.76 -5.02 15.41
CA PRO A 407 -6.95 -4.13 16.24
C PRO A 407 -5.45 -4.36 16.03
N ALA A 408 -4.70 -3.31 15.65
CA ALA A 408 -3.31 -3.49 15.19
C ALA A 408 -2.40 -4.06 16.30
N TYR A 409 -2.61 -3.64 17.54
CA TYR A 409 -1.78 -4.04 18.67
C TYR A 409 -1.96 -5.52 19.03
N GLU A 410 -3.19 -6.02 19.01
CA GLU A 410 -3.52 -7.43 19.24
C GLU A 410 -3.12 -8.31 18.05
N ALA A 411 -3.24 -7.80 16.82
CA ALA A 411 -2.73 -8.46 15.62
C ALA A 411 -1.22 -8.65 15.68
N ALA A 412 -0.50 -7.63 16.16
CA ALA A 412 0.93 -7.69 16.35
C ALA A 412 1.31 -8.75 17.39
N LYS A 413 0.54 -8.89 18.48
CA LYS A 413 0.74 -9.98 19.45
C LYS A 413 0.60 -11.36 18.79
N ALA A 414 -0.49 -11.58 18.05
CA ALA A 414 -0.69 -12.84 17.33
C ALA A 414 0.45 -13.13 16.34
N PHE A 415 0.95 -12.09 15.64
CA PHE A 415 2.10 -12.24 14.76
C PHE A 415 3.37 -12.67 15.50
N THR A 416 3.62 -12.16 16.73
CA THR A 416 4.74 -12.65 17.54
C THR A 416 4.61 -14.13 17.91
N GLU A 417 3.39 -14.64 18.13
CA GLU A 417 3.15 -16.07 18.43
C GLU A 417 3.35 -16.94 17.18
N MET A 418 2.95 -16.44 16.01
CA MET A 418 3.12 -17.12 14.72
C MET A 418 4.59 -17.34 14.31
N ARG A 419 5.57 -16.77 15.01
CA ARG A 419 6.99 -17.08 14.79
C ARG A 419 7.31 -18.58 14.99
N HIS A 420 6.52 -19.25 15.82
CA HIS A 420 6.61 -20.68 16.13
C HIS A 420 5.61 -21.53 15.33
N SER A 421 5.01 -20.97 14.27
CA SER A 421 4.01 -21.67 13.46
C SER A 421 4.61 -22.93 12.82
N PRO A 422 4.02 -24.12 13.02
CA PRO A 422 4.34 -25.30 12.22
C PRO A 422 3.70 -25.23 10.83
N GLU A 423 2.66 -24.39 10.67
CA GLU A 423 1.93 -24.23 9.43
C GLU A 423 2.64 -23.26 8.49
N PRO A 424 2.80 -23.61 7.20
CA PRO A 424 3.53 -22.79 6.25
C PRO A 424 2.75 -21.54 5.81
N ILE A 425 1.42 -21.55 5.98
CA ILE A 425 0.54 -20.46 5.56
C ILE A 425 -0.54 -20.30 6.62
N VAL A 426 -0.72 -19.07 7.09
CA VAL A 426 -1.78 -18.69 8.03
C VAL A 426 -2.41 -17.35 7.63
N HIS A 427 -3.69 -17.17 7.94
CA HIS A 427 -4.42 -15.93 7.71
C HIS A 427 -4.54 -15.13 9.01
N LEU A 428 -3.85 -14.00 9.08
CA LEU A 428 -3.92 -13.09 10.23
C LEU A 428 -5.02 -12.05 9.99
N VAL A 429 -6.25 -12.50 10.20
CA VAL A 429 -7.48 -11.68 10.19
C VAL A 429 -8.32 -11.98 11.42
N HIS A 430 -9.29 -11.12 11.71
CA HIS A 430 -10.13 -11.29 12.88
C HIS A 430 -11.00 -12.56 12.73
N PRO A 431 -10.92 -13.56 13.64
CA PRO A 431 -11.59 -14.86 13.47
C PRO A 431 -13.11 -14.80 13.72
N ARG A 432 -13.59 -13.71 14.32
CA ARG A 432 -15.01 -13.44 14.62
C ARG A 432 -15.43 -12.07 14.08
N PRO A 433 -15.45 -11.84 12.76
CA PRO A 433 -15.72 -10.52 12.18
C PRO A 433 -17.06 -9.96 12.69
N VAL A 434 -17.16 -8.64 12.79
CA VAL A 434 -18.39 -7.94 13.17
C VAL A 434 -19.04 -7.30 11.96
N SER A 435 -20.34 -7.00 12.07
CA SER A 435 -21.00 -6.21 11.03
C SER A 435 -20.41 -4.81 10.99
N TRP A 436 -20.28 -4.22 9.80
CA TRP A 436 -19.78 -2.84 9.70
C TRP A 436 -20.67 -1.85 10.44
N ARG A 437 -21.98 -2.13 10.44
CA ARG A 437 -22.99 -1.44 11.21
C ARG A 437 -22.63 -1.32 12.70
N SER A 438 -22.12 -2.39 13.31
CA SER A 438 -21.70 -2.40 14.72
C SER A 438 -20.59 -1.39 15.03
N LEU A 439 -19.77 -1.02 14.03
CA LEU A 439 -18.69 -0.04 14.18
C LEU A 439 -19.12 1.35 13.72
N LEU A 440 -19.83 1.45 12.61
CA LEU A 440 -20.25 2.73 12.03
C LEU A 440 -21.43 3.38 12.76
N GLU A 441 -22.34 2.65 13.38
CA GLU A 441 -23.43 3.26 14.16
C GLU A 441 -22.90 4.09 15.33
N PRO A 442 -21.98 3.58 16.18
CA PRO A 442 -21.31 4.40 17.19
C PRO A 442 -20.62 5.64 16.58
N ILE A 443 -19.88 5.48 15.48
CA ILE A 443 -19.19 6.59 14.82
C ILE A 443 -20.18 7.64 14.31
N ALA A 444 -21.26 7.20 13.66
CA ALA A 444 -22.30 8.07 13.10
C ALA A 444 -23.02 8.87 14.19
N LYS A 445 -23.25 8.25 15.37
CA LYS A 445 -23.76 8.95 16.56
C LYS A 445 -22.76 9.99 17.06
N GLU A 446 -21.48 9.64 17.17
CA GLU A 446 -20.43 10.56 17.62
C GLU A 446 -20.28 11.79 16.70
N VAL A 447 -20.37 11.61 15.38
CA VAL A 447 -20.26 12.71 14.40
C VAL A 447 -21.62 13.33 14.02
N ASN A 448 -22.72 12.85 14.62
CA ASN A 448 -24.09 13.32 14.44
C ASN A 448 -24.56 13.33 12.97
N VAL A 449 -24.47 12.19 12.28
CA VAL A 449 -24.96 12.01 10.91
C VAL A 449 -25.76 10.71 10.73
N PRO A 450 -26.72 10.64 9.79
CA PRO A 450 -27.40 9.41 9.45
C PRO A 450 -26.51 8.41 8.69
N LEU A 451 -26.88 7.12 8.79
CA LEU A 451 -26.39 6.08 7.90
C LEU A 451 -27.29 5.94 6.66
N VAL A 452 -26.71 5.95 5.46
CA VAL A 452 -27.41 5.87 4.17
C VAL A 452 -26.90 4.68 3.33
N PRO A 453 -27.64 4.19 2.31
CA PRO A 453 -27.11 3.20 1.37
C PRO A 453 -25.77 3.63 0.76
N TYR A 454 -24.85 2.68 0.53
CA TYR A 454 -23.51 2.96 0.03
C TYR A 454 -23.54 3.78 -1.28
N THR A 455 -24.42 3.42 -2.22
CA THR A 455 -24.59 4.14 -3.49
C THR A 455 -24.99 5.60 -3.30
N GLN A 456 -25.88 5.88 -2.33
CA GLN A 456 -26.29 7.24 -1.99
C GLN A 456 -25.12 8.05 -1.41
N TRP A 457 -24.31 7.45 -0.54
CA TRP A 457 -23.11 8.11 -0.01
C TRP A 457 -22.08 8.41 -1.11
N VAL A 458 -21.83 7.47 -2.03
CA VAL A 458 -20.93 7.69 -3.18
C VAL A 458 -21.44 8.84 -4.04
N SER A 459 -22.73 8.88 -4.37
CA SER A 459 -23.31 10.00 -5.12
C SER A 459 -23.18 11.33 -4.36
N ALA A 460 -23.39 11.36 -3.05
CA ALA A 460 -23.19 12.56 -2.25
C ALA A 460 -21.72 13.02 -2.23
N LEU A 461 -20.78 12.08 -2.18
CA LEU A 461 -19.34 12.37 -2.27
C LEU A 461 -19.00 12.99 -3.63
N GLU A 462 -19.55 12.45 -4.72
CA GLU A 462 -19.38 13.00 -6.08
C GLU A 462 -19.93 14.42 -6.21
N SER A 463 -21.11 14.68 -5.66
CA SER A 463 -21.76 15.98 -5.73
C SER A 463 -21.17 17.02 -4.76
N SER A 464 -20.30 16.62 -3.84
CA SER A 464 -19.74 17.52 -2.81
C SER A 464 -18.66 18.49 -3.31
N VAL A 465 -18.30 18.42 -4.61
CA VAL A 465 -17.34 19.32 -5.26
C VAL A 465 -17.79 19.65 -6.68
N GLU A 466 -17.87 20.93 -7.02
CA GLU A 466 -17.88 21.39 -8.42
C GLU A 466 -16.44 21.31 -8.97
N GLN A 467 -16.22 20.40 -9.93
CA GLN A 467 -14.88 20.09 -10.45
C GLN A 467 -14.34 21.22 -11.34
N GLY A 468 -13.03 21.53 -11.23
CA GLY A 468 -12.33 22.46 -12.13
C GLY A 468 -12.05 23.87 -11.58
N SER A 469 -12.29 24.14 -10.29
CA SER A 469 -11.94 25.42 -9.65
C SER A 469 -10.78 25.28 -8.66
N ALA A 470 -10.13 26.39 -8.29
CA ALA A 470 -9.13 26.41 -7.20
C ALA A 470 -9.68 25.86 -5.86
N GLN A 471 -11.01 25.78 -5.71
CA GLN A 471 -11.69 25.21 -4.55
C GLN A 471 -11.62 23.68 -4.52
N GLU A 472 -11.34 22.99 -5.63
CA GLU A 472 -11.26 21.51 -5.69
C GLU A 472 -10.04 20.96 -4.92
N VAL A 473 -8.86 21.57 -5.08
CA VAL A 473 -7.64 21.12 -4.38
C VAL A 473 -7.79 21.32 -2.87
N GLU A 474 -8.37 22.44 -2.46
CA GLU A 474 -8.67 22.72 -1.06
C GLU A 474 -9.76 21.78 -0.51
N ALA A 475 -10.80 21.49 -1.31
CA ALA A 475 -11.81 20.51 -0.96
C ALA A 475 -11.21 19.10 -0.79
N MET A 476 -10.29 18.66 -1.65
CA MET A 476 -9.58 17.38 -1.50
C MET A 476 -8.63 17.35 -0.30
N ARG A 477 -8.07 18.51 0.09
CA ARG A 477 -7.24 18.65 1.29
C ARG A 477 -8.09 18.51 2.55
N LEU A 478 -9.28 19.11 2.56
CA LEU A 478 -10.20 19.09 3.68
C LEU A 478 -10.98 17.76 3.76
N ASN A 479 -11.37 17.20 2.63
CA ASN A 479 -12.13 15.96 2.49
C ASN A 479 -11.31 14.91 1.70
N PRO A 480 -10.43 14.14 2.38
CA PRO A 480 -9.54 13.19 1.72
C PRO A 480 -10.28 12.03 1.02
N ALA A 481 -11.56 11.77 1.33
CA ALA A 481 -12.36 10.76 0.64
C ALA A 481 -12.50 11.04 -0.87
N LEU A 482 -12.47 12.31 -1.28
CA LEU A 482 -12.53 12.71 -2.70
C LEU A 482 -11.35 12.17 -3.50
N ARG A 483 -10.16 12.09 -2.89
CA ARG A 483 -8.96 11.52 -3.52
C ARG A 483 -9.12 10.01 -3.78
N LEU A 484 -10.04 9.36 -3.08
CA LEU A 484 -10.34 7.94 -3.15
C LEU A 484 -11.69 7.66 -3.83
N LEU A 485 -12.29 8.66 -4.50
CA LEU A 485 -13.60 8.49 -5.13
C LEU A 485 -13.64 7.34 -6.14
N SER A 486 -12.62 7.20 -6.98
CA SER A 486 -12.53 6.09 -7.94
C SER A 486 -12.48 4.71 -7.25
N PHE A 487 -11.77 4.64 -6.12
CA PHE A 487 -11.70 3.45 -5.28
C PHE A 487 -13.06 3.12 -4.66
N PHE A 488 -13.79 4.12 -4.15
CA PHE A 488 -15.12 3.92 -3.59
C PHE A 488 -16.17 3.53 -4.65
N LYS A 489 -16.08 4.10 -5.87
CA LYS A 489 -16.90 3.70 -7.03
C LYS A 489 -16.64 2.25 -7.45
N ALA A 490 -15.38 1.86 -7.58
CA ALA A 490 -15.03 0.49 -7.98
C ALA A 490 -15.58 -0.55 -6.98
N GLN A 491 -15.72 -0.17 -5.72
CA GLN A 491 -16.32 -1.03 -4.72
C GLN A 491 -17.82 -1.15 -4.81
N SER A 492 -18.57 -0.09 -5.13
CA SER A 492 -20.03 -0.21 -5.29
C SER A 492 -20.39 -1.26 -6.33
N THR A 493 -19.55 -1.44 -7.35
CA THR A 493 -19.72 -2.46 -8.39
C THR A 493 -19.26 -3.87 -7.97
N ALA A 494 -18.43 -3.98 -6.93
CA ALA A 494 -17.88 -5.24 -6.42
C ALA A 494 -18.66 -5.80 -5.22
N MET A 495 -19.73 -5.11 -4.78
CA MET A 495 -20.59 -5.56 -3.69
C MET A 495 -21.39 -6.79 -4.12
N ALA A 496 -21.10 -7.93 -3.51
CA ALA A 496 -21.87 -9.17 -3.64
C ALA A 496 -22.11 -9.75 -2.23
N PRO A 497 -23.25 -10.43 -1.98
CA PRO A 497 -23.56 -11.02 -0.66
C PRO A 497 -22.50 -12.01 -0.15
N GLU A 498 -21.71 -12.58 -1.06
CA GLU A 498 -20.66 -13.58 -0.79
C GLU A 498 -19.28 -12.96 -0.54
N ARG A 499 -19.17 -11.63 -0.44
CA ARG A 499 -17.92 -10.90 -0.21
C ARG A 499 -18.03 -10.01 1.04
N GLU A 500 -16.91 -9.87 1.74
CA GLU A 500 -16.72 -8.95 2.86
C GLU A 500 -16.68 -7.48 2.40
N ALA A 501 -16.54 -6.58 3.38
CA ALA A 501 -16.19 -5.17 3.16
C ALA A 501 -15.19 -5.02 2.03
N MET A 502 -15.46 -4.07 1.14
CA MET A 502 -14.54 -3.73 0.05
C MET A 502 -14.36 -4.80 -1.03
N GLY A 503 -15.22 -5.82 -1.08
CA GLY A 503 -15.21 -6.86 -2.10
C GLY A 503 -14.14 -7.94 -1.89
N LEU A 504 -13.62 -8.07 -0.66
CA LEU A 504 -12.72 -9.16 -0.29
C LEU A 504 -13.50 -10.46 -0.09
N ALA A 505 -12.91 -11.60 -0.42
CA ALA A 505 -13.55 -12.90 -0.15
C ALA A 505 -13.48 -13.24 1.34
N PHE A 506 -14.48 -13.93 1.88
CA PHE A 506 -14.35 -14.53 3.20
C PHE A 506 -13.18 -15.52 3.22
N ILE A 507 -12.35 -15.46 4.25
CA ILE A 507 -11.19 -16.34 4.39
C ILE A 507 -11.22 -17.08 5.72
N SER A 508 -10.76 -18.33 5.71
CA SER A 508 -10.67 -19.17 6.90
C SER A 508 -9.47 -18.76 7.77
N THR A 509 -9.61 -18.95 9.08
CA THR A 509 -8.54 -18.75 10.09
C THR A 509 -8.24 -20.02 10.88
N GLY A 510 -8.70 -21.19 10.38
CA GLY A 510 -8.68 -22.46 11.11
C GLY A 510 -7.31 -22.89 11.63
N LYS A 511 -6.24 -22.66 10.85
CA LYS A 511 -4.85 -22.88 11.26
C LYS A 511 -4.34 -21.74 12.14
N ALA A 512 -4.56 -20.48 11.73
CA ALA A 512 -4.10 -19.32 12.48
C ALA A 512 -4.54 -19.33 13.96
N VAL A 513 -5.78 -19.72 14.26
CA VAL A 513 -6.28 -19.80 15.65
C VAL A 513 -5.70 -20.97 16.46
N GLN A 514 -5.16 -22.00 15.80
CA GLN A 514 -4.43 -23.07 16.49
C GLN A 514 -2.99 -22.64 16.83
N VAL A 515 -2.41 -21.77 15.99
CA VAL A 515 -1.05 -21.26 16.13
C VAL A 515 -0.97 -20.11 17.15
N SER A 516 -2.00 -19.27 17.25
CA SER A 516 -2.01 -18.10 18.12
C SER A 516 -3.15 -18.15 19.13
N GLU A 517 -2.80 -18.29 20.40
CA GLU A 517 -3.75 -18.24 21.52
C GLU A 517 -4.40 -16.85 21.63
N SER A 518 -3.63 -15.78 21.40
CA SER A 518 -4.13 -14.41 21.39
C SER A 518 -5.18 -14.21 20.29
N LEU A 519 -4.97 -14.79 19.11
CA LEU A 519 -5.95 -14.77 18.02
C LEU A 519 -7.21 -15.57 18.39
N ALA A 520 -7.03 -16.79 18.89
CA ALA A 520 -8.14 -17.67 19.26
C ALA A 520 -9.09 -17.03 20.28
N ARG A 521 -8.55 -16.29 21.25
CA ARG A 521 -9.29 -15.66 22.36
C ARG A 521 -9.73 -14.23 22.11
N MET A 522 -9.45 -13.68 20.94
CA MET A 522 -9.71 -12.27 20.63
C MET A 522 -11.18 -11.84 20.79
N PRO A 523 -11.52 -10.87 21.65
CA PRO A 523 -12.89 -10.36 21.69
C PRO A 523 -13.25 -9.71 20.35
N GLN A 524 -14.53 -9.79 19.98
CA GLN A 524 -15.01 -9.05 18.82
C GLN A 524 -14.79 -7.55 19.00
N LEU A 525 -14.52 -6.85 17.90
CA LEU A 525 -14.56 -5.40 17.89
C LEU A 525 -15.94 -4.90 18.33
N ASP A 526 -15.97 -3.85 19.15
CA ASP A 526 -17.19 -3.27 19.69
C ASP A 526 -17.29 -1.77 19.40
N GLY A 527 -18.38 -1.17 19.86
CA GLY A 527 -18.60 0.27 19.70
C GLY A 527 -17.63 1.12 20.51
N GLU A 528 -17.09 0.61 21.62
CA GLU A 528 -16.10 1.31 22.43
C GLU A 528 -14.81 1.53 21.64
N ARG A 529 -14.31 0.50 20.95
CA ARG A 529 -13.16 0.64 20.04
C ARG A 529 -13.43 1.65 18.93
N ALA A 530 -14.63 1.64 18.36
CA ALA A 530 -15.00 2.61 17.33
C ALA A 530 -15.00 4.06 17.86
N GLN A 531 -15.49 4.27 19.08
CA GLN A 531 -15.45 5.56 19.77
C GLN A 531 -14.02 5.99 20.10
N MET A 532 -13.14 5.07 20.49
CA MET A 532 -11.72 5.37 20.70
C MET A 532 -11.06 5.91 19.43
N TRP A 533 -11.39 5.38 18.25
CA TRP A 533 -10.88 5.91 16.98
C TRP A 533 -11.31 7.36 16.75
N VAL A 534 -12.60 7.66 16.97
CA VAL A 534 -13.13 9.03 16.85
C VAL A 534 -12.47 9.97 17.85
N ALA A 535 -12.30 9.55 19.10
CA ALA A 535 -11.63 10.33 20.13
C ALA A 535 -10.16 10.63 19.75
N ALA A 536 -9.45 9.64 19.22
CA ALA A 536 -8.07 9.80 18.76
C ALA A 536 -7.97 10.77 17.58
N TRP A 537 -8.87 10.68 16.59
CA TRP A 537 -8.93 11.62 15.47
C TRP A 537 -9.34 13.04 15.88
N ARG A 538 -10.17 13.21 16.91
CA ARG A 538 -10.44 14.53 17.50
C ARG A 538 -9.21 15.09 18.17
N LYS A 539 -8.47 14.26 18.91
CA LYS A 539 -7.24 14.65 19.60
C LYS A 539 -6.13 15.05 18.62
N SER A 540 -6.03 14.41 17.46
CA SER A 540 -5.06 14.78 16.41
C SER A 540 -5.49 16.01 15.60
N GLY A 541 -6.74 16.48 15.75
CA GLY A 541 -7.32 17.57 14.97
C GLY A 541 -7.82 17.14 13.59
N PHE A 542 -7.86 15.84 13.29
CA PHE A 542 -8.39 15.31 12.03
C PHE A 542 -9.91 15.46 11.92
N LEU A 543 -10.61 15.26 13.04
CA LEU A 543 -12.04 15.55 13.21
C LEU A 543 -12.21 16.74 14.15
N SER A 544 -13.27 17.54 13.95
CA SER A 544 -13.60 18.66 14.83
C SER A 544 -14.05 18.19 16.23
N SER A 545 -13.67 18.95 17.26
CA SER A 545 -13.81 18.60 18.69
C SER A 545 -15.19 18.91 19.32
N GLY A 546 -16.29 18.93 18.55
CA GLY A 546 -17.63 19.13 19.09
C GLY A 546 -18.77 18.90 18.09
N PRO A 547 -20.03 18.78 18.56
CA PRO A 547 -21.20 18.74 17.70
C PRO A 547 -21.23 20.04 16.90
N THR A 548 -21.42 19.94 15.59
CA THR A 548 -21.39 21.08 14.67
C THR A 548 -22.44 22.12 15.06
N GLY A 549 -22.04 23.10 15.87
CA GLY A 549 -22.62 24.42 15.85
C GLY A 549 -22.35 25.00 14.47
N VAL A 550 -23.43 25.42 13.81
CA VAL A 550 -23.45 26.01 12.47
C VAL A 550 -22.33 27.03 12.32
N VAL A 551 -21.27 26.69 11.60
CA VAL A 551 -20.40 27.71 11.00
C VAL A 551 -21.15 28.18 9.77
N SER A 552 -21.93 29.24 9.94
CA SER A 552 -22.48 30.01 8.83
C SER A 552 -21.32 30.49 7.97
N MET A 553 -21.26 30.03 6.72
CA MET A 553 -20.52 30.73 5.67
C MET A 553 -20.99 32.20 5.69
N PRO A 554 -20.09 33.20 5.74
CA PRO A 554 -20.49 34.59 5.57
C PRO A 554 -21.13 34.72 4.19
N GLY A 555 -22.43 35.04 4.17
CA GLY A 555 -23.16 35.32 2.95
C GLY A 555 -22.50 36.50 2.24
N VAL A 556 -22.10 36.29 1.00
CA VAL A 556 -21.85 37.37 0.05
C VAL A 556 -23.22 37.88 -0.37
N VAL A 557 -23.54 39.11 0.04
CA VAL A 557 -24.61 39.93 -0.53
C VAL A 557 -24.16 40.44 -1.89
#